data_AF-A0A2P5Z805-F1
#
_entry.id   AF-A0A2P5Z805-F1
#
_cell.length_a   1.000
_cell.length_b   1.000
_cell.length_c   1.000
_cell.angle_alpha   90.00
_cell.angle_beta   90.00
_cell.angle_gamma   90.00
#
_symmetry.space_group_name_H-M   'P 1'
#
loop_
_entity.id
_entity.type
_entity.pdbx_description
1 polymer ?
#
loop_
_entity_poly.entity_id
_entity_poly.type
_entity_poly.pdbx_seq_one_letter_code
_entity_poly.pdbx_strand_id
1 'polypeptide(L)'
;MLDEAVPARLLAAARARPTDAPDQDAAVAAKPPSPIHATAQASRPTPLRPRARRRWALPAGLAAALLLGLWIAQRQLPQGAAPGPTVAATQGGVAEGALAQALTQQLSGQPQSSVRIGLSFRDRDGHYCRTFAMPRASAGLACQRDSAWRVELLVPAGEHNDGSGMRMAASPMPAAVLQAVDARIAGEALDADGEQQARAHGWR
;
A
#
# COMPACT_ATOMS: atom_id res chain seq x y z
N MET A 1 -3.37 3.63 -53.63
CA MET A 1 -3.72 5.05 -53.70
C MET A 1 -4.95 5.27 -52.83
N LEU A 2 -4.73 5.73 -51.61
CA LEU A 2 -5.71 6.39 -50.72
C LEU A 2 -4.86 7.38 -49.91
N ASP A 3 -4.54 8.51 -50.55
CA ASP A 3 -3.92 9.67 -49.92
C ASP A 3 -5.01 10.44 -49.18
N GLU A 4 -5.15 10.15 -47.88
CA GLU A 4 -6.01 10.94 -46.99
C GLU A 4 -5.24 12.21 -46.58
N ALA A 5 -5.74 13.38 -47.01
CA ALA A 5 -5.09 14.66 -46.76
C ALA A 5 -5.14 15.04 -45.26
N VAL A 6 -3.97 15.32 -44.68
CA VAL A 6 -3.85 15.72 -43.26
C VAL A 6 -4.63 17.03 -43.01
N PRO A 7 -5.57 17.06 -42.03
CA PRO A 7 -6.37 18.24 -41.74
C PRO A 7 -5.52 19.46 -41.34
N ALA A 8 -5.73 20.60 -42.00
CA ALA A 8 -4.95 21.84 -41.83
C ALA A 8 -4.84 22.34 -40.37
N ARG A 9 -5.83 22.01 -39.52
CA ARG A 9 -5.83 22.34 -38.08
C ARG A 9 -4.68 21.68 -37.30
N LEU A 10 -4.25 20.47 -37.70
CA LEU A 10 -3.14 19.77 -37.05
C LEU A 10 -1.78 20.39 -37.45
N LEU A 11 -1.66 20.85 -38.69
CA LEU A 11 -0.48 21.61 -39.15
C LEU A 11 -0.37 22.99 -38.49
N ALA A 12 -1.50 23.64 -38.19
CA ALA A 12 -1.51 24.92 -37.49
C ALA A 12 -1.08 24.78 -36.02
N ALA A 13 -1.52 23.73 -35.33
CA ALA A 13 -1.12 23.46 -33.95
C ALA A 13 0.37 23.06 -33.83
N ALA A 14 0.90 22.29 -34.79
CA ALA A 14 2.32 21.90 -34.79
C ALA A 14 3.28 23.07 -35.10
N ARG A 15 2.80 24.11 -35.79
CA ARG A 15 3.61 25.31 -36.12
C ARG A 15 3.56 26.40 -35.05
N ALA A 16 2.61 26.32 -34.13
CA ALA A 16 2.55 27.23 -32.98
C ALA A 16 3.64 26.83 -31.96
N ARG A 17 4.83 27.43 -32.06
CA ARG A 17 5.81 27.40 -30.97
C ARG A 17 5.31 28.26 -29.81
N PRO A 18 5.25 27.75 -28.57
CA PRO A 18 5.23 28.61 -27.41
C PRO A 18 6.67 29.04 -27.10
N THR A 19 7.02 30.24 -27.54
CA THR A 19 8.19 30.97 -27.05
C THR A 19 7.65 32.30 -26.53
N ASP A 20 7.47 32.46 -25.22
CA ASP A 20 8.42 33.20 -24.39
C ASP A 20 7.95 33.32 -22.94
N ALA A 21 8.92 33.29 -22.03
CA ALA A 21 8.77 33.52 -20.59
C ALA A 21 8.81 35.05 -20.31
N PRO A 22 8.34 35.52 -19.13
CA PRO A 22 8.13 36.95 -18.90
C PRO A 22 9.41 37.65 -18.45
N ASP A 23 9.72 38.78 -19.06
CA ASP A 23 10.66 39.77 -18.53
C ASP A 23 10.07 41.17 -18.72
N GLN A 24 9.84 41.87 -17.60
CA GLN A 24 9.46 43.29 -17.58
C GLN A 24 10.16 43.99 -16.41
N ASP A 25 11.49 43.92 -16.39
CA ASP A 25 12.35 44.85 -15.66
C ASP A 25 13.14 45.72 -16.66
N ALA A 26 12.64 46.92 -16.98
CA ALA A 26 13.42 48.10 -17.41
C ALA A 26 12.47 49.25 -17.80
N ALA A 27 12.18 50.18 -16.89
CA ALA A 27 12.96 51.41 -16.72
C ALA A 27 13.00 52.28 -17.99
N VAL A 28 11.92 53.02 -18.27
CA VAL A 28 11.98 54.18 -19.17
C VAL A 28 12.40 55.40 -18.36
N ALA A 29 13.55 55.93 -18.73
CA ALA A 29 14.24 57.06 -18.13
C ALA A 29 13.41 58.35 -18.14
N ALA A 30 13.40 59.03 -16.99
CA ALA A 30 12.89 60.39 -16.84
C ALA A 30 13.88 61.42 -17.42
N LYS A 31 13.35 62.41 -18.14
CA LYS A 31 14.04 63.64 -18.56
C LYS A 31 13.69 64.77 -17.56
N PRO A 32 14.64 65.56 -17.05
CA PRO A 32 14.36 66.56 -16.01
C PRO A 32 13.87 67.88 -16.61
N PRO A 33 13.09 68.66 -15.84
CA PRO A 33 13.42 70.07 -15.71
C PRO A 33 13.43 70.58 -14.25
N SER A 34 14.53 71.28 -13.94
CA SER A 34 14.70 72.55 -13.22
C SER A 34 14.02 72.82 -11.86
N PRO A 35 14.70 73.56 -10.95
CA PRO A 35 14.40 73.58 -9.52
C PRO A 35 13.34 74.62 -9.17
N ILE A 36 12.41 74.26 -8.29
CA ILE A 36 11.58 75.23 -7.58
C ILE A 36 11.70 74.93 -6.09
N HIS A 37 12.28 75.88 -5.36
CA HIS A 37 12.25 75.93 -3.92
C HIS A 37 10.80 76.07 -3.44
N ALA A 38 10.32 75.11 -2.65
CA ALA A 38 9.17 75.31 -1.80
C ALA A 38 9.42 74.59 -0.47
N THR A 39 9.70 75.41 0.52
CA THR A 39 9.66 75.04 1.92
C THR A 39 8.25 74.60 2.32
N ALA A 40 8.21 73.71 3.30
CA ALA A 40 7.19 73.61 4.34
C ALA A 40 6.30 72.34 4.35
N GLN A 41 6.13 71.92 5.62
CA GLN A 41 5.02 71.15 6.19
C GLN A 41 5.21 69.63 6.29
N ALA A 42 5.80 69.28 7.43
CA ALA A 42 5.78 67.96 8.03
C ALA A 42 4.34 67.42 8.12
N SER A 43 3.99 66.56 7.16
CA SER A 43 2.76 65.78 7.18
C SER A 43 3.07 64.47 7.88
N ARG A 44 2.51 64.28 9.09
CA ARG A 44 2.61 63.01 9.82
C ARG A 44 1.95 61.89 9.00
N PRO A 45 2.65 60.80 8.66
CA PRO A 45 2.03 59.71 7.93
C PRO A 45 1.07 58.95 8.85
N THR A 46 -0.22 58.95 8.51
CA THR A 46 -1.22 58.01 9.04
C THR A 46 -0.76 56.58 8.69
N PRO A 47 -0.63 55.64 9.66
CA PRO A 47 -0.21 54.28 9.32
C PRO A 47 -1.31 53.60 8.51
N LEU A 48 -1.04 53.37 7.23
CA LEU A 48 -1.81 52.48 6.38
C LEU A 48 -1.71 51.07 6.96
N ARG A 49 -2.82 50.56 7.51
CA ARG A 49 -2.95 49.15 7.90
C ARG A 49 -2.55 48.26 6.71
N PRO A 50 -1.54 47.39 6.84
CA PRO A 50 -1.21 46.49 5.75
C PRO A 50 -2.34 45.47 5.58
N ARG A 51 -3.02 45.52 4.43
CA ARG A 51 -3.83 44.40 3.89
C ARG A 51 -2.88 43.26 3.47
N ALA A 52 -2.23 42.66 4.46
CA ALA A 52 -1.32 41.52 4.26
C ALA A 52 -1.98 40.24 4.78
N ARG A 53 -3.12 39.85 4.21
CA ARG A 53 -3.75 38.54 4.47
C ARG A 53 -4.30 37.87 3.21
N ARG A 54 -3.62 38.01 2.07
CA ARG A 54 -4.07 37.35 0.83
C ARG A 54 -2.93 36.90 -0.09
N ARG A 55 -1.84 36.37 0.48
CA ARG A 55 -0.74 35.76 -0.30
C ARG A 55 -0.27 34.39 0.20
N TRP A 56 -0.78 33.90 1.33
CA TRP A 56 -0.46 32.58 1.88
C TRP A 56 -1.58 31.53 1.72
N ALA A 57 -2.68 31.88 1.06
CA ALA A 57 -3.78 30.94 0.79
C ALA A 57 -3.55 30.05 -0.44
N LEU A 58 -2.47 30.28 -1.20
CA LEU A 58 -2.19 29.52 -2.43
C LEU A 58 -1.53 28.14 -2.20
N PRO A 59 -0.59 27.94 -1.25
CA PRO A 59 -0.03 26.60 -1.04
C PRO A 59 -0.94 25.66 -0.22
N ALA A 60 -1.89 26.20 0.56
CA ALA A 60 -2.72 25.40 1.47
C ALA A 60 -3.79 24.54 0.74
N GLY A 61 -4.30 25.02 -0.39
CA GLY A 61 -5.29 24.29 -1.19
C GLY A 61 -4.73 23.02 -1.83
N LEU A 62 -3.46 23.05 -2.27
CA LEU A 62 -2.81 21.90 -2.90
C LEU A 62 -2.57 20.77 -1.90
N ALA A 63 -2.11 21.10 -0.69
CA ALA A 63 -1.90 20.13 0.37
C ALA A 63 -3.23 19.49 0.82
N ALA A 64 -4.30 20.27 0.97
CA ALA A 64 -5.62 19.76 1.32
C ALA A 64 -6.21 18.85 0.22
N ALA A 65 -6.03 19.21 -1.06
CA ALA A 65 -6.49 18.39 -2.19
C ALA A 65 -5.71 17.07 -2.31
N LEU A 66 -4.40 17.07 -2.03
CA LEU A 66 -3.59 15.85 -1.98
C LEU A 66 -4.01 14.93 -0.82
N LEU A 67 -4.26 15.49 0.37
CA LEU A 67 -4.73 14.73 1.52
C LEU A 67 -6.13 14.16 1.30
N LEU A 68 -7.06 14.95 0.75
CA LEU A 68 -8.39 14.45 0.38
C LEU A 68 -8.31 13.41 -0.74
N GLY A 69 -7.49 13.65 -1.76
CA GLY A 69 -7.27 12.71 -2.86
C GLY A 69 -6.70 11.38 -2.36
N LEU A 70 -5.72 11.43 -1.46
CA LEU A 70 -5.13 10.24 -0.83
C LEU A 70 -6.15 9.52 0.07
N TRP A 71 -6.94 10.26 0.84
CA TRP A 71 -7.96 9.70 1.73
C TRP A 71 -9.12 9.04 0.96
N ILE A 72 -9.58 9.69 -0.12
CA ILE A 72 -10.60 9.14 -1.02
C ILE A 72 -10.03 7.94 -1.77
N ALA A 73 -8.80 8.01 -2.27
CA ALA A 73 -8.14 6.88 -2.92
C ALA A 73 -7.98 5.68 -1.97
N GLN A 74 -7.52 5.90 -0.74
CA GLN A 74 -7.42 4.85 0.28
C GLN A 74 -8.77 4.19 0.60
N ARG A 75 -9.87 4.94 0.53
CA ARG A 75 -11.23 4.41 0.75
C ARG A 75 -11.86 3.76 -0.47
N GLN A 76 -11.48 4.17 -1.68
CA GLN A 76 -12.08 3.69 -2.93
C GLN A 76 -11.25 2.64 -3.66
N LEU A 77 -9.99 2.38 -3.27
CA LEU A 77 -9.26 1.26 -3.82
C LEU A 77 -9.99 -0.05 -3.45
N PRO A 78 -10.55 -0.79 -4.42
CA PRO A 78 -10.93 -2.16 -4.18
C PRO A 78 -9.65 -2.91 -3.81
N GLN A 79 -9.69 -3.70 -2.75
CA GLN A 79 -8.57 -4.48 -2.20
C GLN A 79 -8.06 -5.61 -3.15
N GLY A 80 -8.16 -5.42 -4.46
CA GLY A 80 -7.90 -6.44 -5.48
C GLY A 80 -6.87 -6.08 -6.55
N ALA A 81 -6.23 -4.90 -6.52
CA ALA A 81 -5.29 -4.50 -7.58
C ALA A 81 -4.13 -3.59 -7.13
N ALA A 82 -3.63 -3.78 -5.90
CA ALA A 82 -2.22 -3.46 -5.64
C ALA A 82 -1.38 -4.65 -6.15
N PRO A 83 -0.13 -4.45 -6.62
CA PRO A 83 0.86 -5.51 -6.50
C PRO A 83 0.88 -5.86 -5.02
N GLY A 84 0.24 -6.98 -4.65
CA GLY A 84 0.05 -7.32 -3.26
C GLY A 84 1.40 -7.36 -2.54
N PRO A 85 1.43 -7.15 -1.20
CA PRO A 85 2.63 -7.47 -0.43
C PRO A 85 3.13 -8.83 -0.89
N THR A 86 4.37 -8.89 -1.38
CA THR A 86 4.95 -10.12 -1.95
C THR A 86 4.79 -11.21 -0.91
N VAL A 87 3.94 -12.20 -1.23
CA VAL A 87 3.74 -13.34 -0.36
C VAL A 87 4.87 -14.30 -0.65
N ALA A 88 6.02 -14.03 -0.03
CA ALA A 88 7.19 -14.87 -0.16
C ALA A 88 7.09 -16.01 0.86
N ALA A 89 6.95 -17.22 0.34
CA ALA A 89 7.06 -18.45 1.10
C ALA A 89 8.13 -19.31 0.43
N THR A 90 9.19 -19.62 1.17
CA THR A 90 10.25 -20.53 0.73
C THR A 90 10.38 -21.61 1.79
N GLN A 91 10.37 -22.88 1.37
CA GLN A 91 10.55 -23.98 2.31
C GLN A 91 11.93 -23.87 2.99
N GLY A 92 11.96 -23.98 4.32
CA GLY A 92 13.13 -23.77 5.16
C GLY A 92 13.46 -22.30 5.46
N GLY A 93 12.81 -21.36 4.77
CA GLY A 93 12.99 -19.92 4.93
C GLY A 93 12.07 -19.28 5.96
N VAL A 94 12.31 -18.00 6.21
CA VAL A 94 11.43 -17.16 7.03
C VAL A 94 10.28 -16.67 6.15
N ALA A 95 9.06 -16.76 6.65
CA ALA A 95 7.91 -16.15 6.01
C ALA A 95 8.02 -14.63 6.08
N GLU A 96 7.73 -13.95 4.98
CA GLU A 96 7.82 -12.50 4.87
C GLU A 96 6.50 -11.87 4.38
N GLY A 97 6.43 -10.53 4.48
CA GLY A 97 5.33 -9.75 3.93
C GLY A 97 3.96 -10.15 4.46
N ALA A 98 3.02 -10.42 3.54
CA ALA A 98 1.64 -10.76 3.89
C ALA A 98 1.52 -12.11 4.62
N LEU A 99 2.41 -13.07 4.33
CA LEU A 99 2.37 -14.38 4.99
C LEU A 99 2.74 -14.25 6.46
N ALA A 100 3.82 -13.53 6.77
CA ALA A 100 4.24 -13.27 8.15
C ALA A 100 3.15 -12.54 8.94
N GLN A 101 2.51 -11.55 8.33
CA GLN A 101 1.42 -10.81 8.95
C GLN A 101 0.20 -11.69 9.21
N ALA A 102 -0.22 -12.51 8.25
CA ALA A 102 -1.33 -13.44 8.43
C ALA A 102 -1.05 -14.47 9.53
N LEU A 103 0.14 -15.09 9.51
CA LEU A 103 0.58 -16.04 10.54
C LEU A 103 0.65 -15.42 11.94
N THR A 104 0.86 -14.11 12.04
CA THR A 104 0.94 -13.42 13.34
C THR A 104 -0.43 -12.94 13.82
N GLN A 105 -1.25 -12.38 12.93
CA GLN A 105 -2.42 -11.57 13.34
C GLN A 105 -3.76 -12.26 13.08
N GLN A 106 -3.85 -13.02 12.00
CA GLN A 106 -5.12 -13.63 11.57
C GLN A 106 -5.44 -14.82 12.48
N LEU A 107 -6.71 -15.02 12.82
CA LEU A 107 -7.19 -16.24 13.47
C LEU A 107 -7.57 -17.29 12.42
N SER A 108 -7.50 -18.56 12.81
CA SER A 108 -7.90 -19.69 11.99
C SER A 108 -9.36 -19.56 11.55
N GLY A 109 -9.65 -19.92 10.30
CA GLY A 109 -11.02 -19.87 9.75
C GLY A 109 -11.52 -18.48 9.34
N GLN A 110 -10.77 -17.39 9.57
CA GLN A 110 -11.17 -16.07 9.09
C GLN A 110 -11.09 -15.94 7.55
N PRO A 111 -12.11 -15.37 6.88
CA PRO A 111 -12.21 -15.37 5.42
C PRO A 111 -11.43 -14.24 4.70
N GLN A 112 -10.64 -13.42 5.39
CA GLN A 112 -10.37 -12.04 4.95
C GLN A 112 -9.05 -11.75 4.22
N SER A 113 -8.31 -12.72 3.66
CA SER A 113 -7.05 -12.37 2.98
C SER A 113 -6.60 -13.32 1.86
N SER A 114 -5.55 -12.91 1.16
CA SER A 114 -4.80 -13.74 0.20
C SER A 114 -4.13 -14.96 0.83
N VAL A 115 -4.05 -15.01 2.17
CA VAL A 115 -3.47 -16.11 2.95
C VAL A 115 -4.51 -16.61 3.96
N ARG A 116 -5.01 -17.81 3.77
CA ARG A 116 -5.95 -18.42 4.72
C ARG A 116 -5.18 -19.19 5.77
N ILE A 117 -5.44 -18.90 7.04
CA ILE A 117 -4.91 -19.70 8.15
C ILE A 117 -5.89 -20.83 8.51
N GLY A 118 -5.36 -22.05 8.62
CA GLY A 118 -6.14 -23.28 8.80
C GLY A 118 -6.21 -23.75 10.25
N LEU A 119 -5.12 -24.34 10.73
CA LEU A 119 -4.98 -24.89 12.08
C LEU A 119 -3.81 -24.21 12.78
N SER A 120 -3.94 -24.02 14.09
CA SER A 120 -2.85 -23.61 14.98
C SER A 120 -2.65 -24.71 16.01
N PHE A 121 -1.41 -25.07 16.32
CA PHE A 121 -1.10 -26.08 17.33
C PHE A 121 0.28 -25.84 17.95
N ARG A 122 0.60 -26.57 19.03
CA ARG A 122 1.97 -26.63 19.56
C ARG A 122 2.67 -27.88 19.04
N ASP A 123 3.92 -27.74 18.61
CA ASP A 123 4.76 -28.89 18.29
C ASP A 123 5.31 -29.55 19.57
N ARG A 124 5.99 -30.69 19.38
CA ARG A 124 6.63 -31.46 20.46
C ARG A 124 7.76 -30.71 21.18
N ASP A 125 8.31 -29.68 20.54
CA ASP A 125 9.34 -28.80 21.12
C ASP A 125 8.71 -27.59 21.85
N GLY A 126 7.37 -27.49 21.85
CA GLY A 126 6.60 -26.48 22.56
C GLY A 126 6.36 -25.19 21.75
N HIS A 127 6.80 -25.12 20.51
CA HIS A 127 6.62 -23.94 19.67
C HIS A 127 5.27 -23.95 18.96
N TYR A 128 4.74 -22.77 18.65
CA TYR A 128 3.51 -22.66 17.88
C TYR A 128 3.75 -22.92 16.40
N CYS A 129 2.95 -23.79 15.80
CA CYS A 129 2.92 -24.05 14.38
C CYS A 129 1.53 -23.76 13.83
N ARG A 130 1.47 -23.22 12.60
CA ARG A 130 0.24 -22.82 11.93
C ARG A 130 0.27 -23.26 10.47
N THR A 131 -0.84 -23.83 10.02
CA THR A 131 -1.03 -24.16 8.60
C THR A 131 -1.61 -22.96 7.85
N PHE A 132 -1.16 -22.78 6.62
CA PHE A 132 -1.63 -21.70 5.75
C PHE A 132 -1.92 -22.22 4.35
N ALA A 133 -2.83 -21.55 3.66
CA ALA A 133 -3.15 -21.80 2.27
C ALA A 133 -3.25 -20.48 1.51
N MET A 134 -2.44 -20.32 0.47
CA MET A 134 -2.57 -19.26 -0.51
C MET A 134 -3.32 -19.82 -1.72
N PRO A 135 -4.56 -19.36 -1.98
CA PRO A 135 -5.33 -19.84 -3.11
C PRO A 135 -4.54 -19.74 -4.41
N ARG A 136 -4.41 -20.86 -5.13
CA ARG A 136 -3.73 -20.97 -6.44
C ARG A 136 -2.20 -20.79 -6.42
N ALA A 137 -1.56 -20.62 -5.27
CA ALA A 137 -0.10 -20.52 -5.19
C ALA A 137 0.50 -21.75 -4.48
N SER A 138 0.25 -21.89 -3.18
CA SER A 138 0.77 -22.99 -2.37
C SER A 138 0.07 -23.06 -1.02
N ALA A 139 0.21 -24.18 -0.33
CA ALA A 139 -0.20 -24.35 1.06
C ALA A 139 0.97 -24.92 1.86
N GLY A 140 0.98 -24.72 3.17
CA GLY A 140 2.14 -25.10 3.96
C GLY A 140 1.91 -25.07 5.45
N LEU A 141 3.01 -25.35 6.15
CA LEU A 141 3.11 -25.31 7.59
C LEU A 141 4.26 -24.37 7.95
N ALA A 142 4.01 -23.45 8.88
CA ALA A 142 5.05 -22.59 9.44
C ALA A 142 5.06 -22.67 10.95
N CYS A 143 6.25 -22.64 11.55
CA CYS A 143 6.43 -22.67 13.00
C CYS A 143 7.12 -21.40 13.49
N GLN A 144 6.71 -20.92 14.66
CA GLN A 144 7.28 -19.75 15.31
C GLN A 144 8.58 -20.16 16.00
N ARG A 145 9.69 -19.61 15.51
CA ARG A 145 11.06 -19.87 15.97
C ARG A 145 11.80 -18.54 16.00
N ASP A 146 12.52 -18.25 17.08
CA ASP A 146 13.35 -17.04 17.19
C ASP A 146 12.58 -15.73 16.88
N SER A 147 11.32 -15.63 17.30
CA SER A 147 10.41 -14.50 17.01
C SER A 147 10.07 -14.31 15.53
N ALA A 148 10.30 -15.30 14.68
CA ALA A 148 9.96 -15.31 13.27
C ALA A 148 9.15 -16.57 12.91
N TRP A 149 8.35 -16.48 11.85
CA TRP A 149 7.67 -17.65 11.31
C TRP A 149 8.57 -18.32 10.28
N ARG A 150 9.01 -19.55 10.53
CA ARG A 150 9.77 -20.38 9.59
C ARG A 150 8.86 -21.33 8.85
N VAL A 151 8.94 -21.38 7.54
CA VAL A 151 8.15 -22.28 6.71
C VAL A 151 8.81 -23.65 6.71
N GLU A 152 8.19 -24.63 7.37
CA GLU A 152 8.71 -25.99 7.50
C GLU A 152 8.38 -26.85 6.28
N LEU A 153 7.21 -26.61 5.68
CA LEU A 153 6.73 -27.33 4.52
C LEU A 153 5.97 -26.39 3.61
N LEU A 154 6.21 -26.50 2.30
CA LEU A 154 5.48 -25.77 1.28
C LEU A 154 5.11 -26.70 0.12
N VAL A 155 3.83 -26.76 -0.21
CA VAL A 155 3.25 -27.61 -1.25
C VAL A 155 2.63 -26.71 -2.33
N PRO A 156 3.07 -26.74 -3.58
CA PRO A 156 2.50 -25.94 -4.67
C PRO A 156 1.02 -26.27 -4.95
N ALA A 157 0.26 -25.27 -5.38
CA ALA A 157 -1.13 -25.42 -5.80
C ALA A 157 -1.23 -26.16 -7.15
N GLY A 158 -1.03 -27.47 -7.12
CA GLY A 158 -1.01 -28.33 -8.31
C GLY A 158 -0.82 -29.80 -7.99
N GLU A 159 -0.26 -30.12 -6.83
CA GLU A 159 -0.16 -31.49 -6.31
C GLU A 159 -1.48 -31.99 -5.66
N HIS A 160 -2.58 -31.24 -5.81
CA HIS A 160 -3.94 -31.63 -5.40
C HIS A 160 -4.48 -32.71 -6.34
N ASN A 161 -3.95 -33.92 -6.23
CA ASN A 161 -4.48 -35.09 -6.92
C ASN A 161 -5.50 -35.78 -6.00
N ASP A 162 -6.71 -35.24 -5.93
CA ASP A 162 -7.88 -35.98 -5.46
C ASP A 162 -9.02 -35.77 -6.46
N GLY A 163 -9.16 -36.76 -7.33
CA GLY A 163 -10.20 -36.84 -8.35
C GLY A 163 -11.57 -36.97 -7.70
N SER A 164 -12.28 -35.86 -7.54
CA SER A 164 -13.74 -35.84 -7.58
C SER A 164 -14.21 -34.40 -7.77
N GLY A 165 -15.12 -34.19 -8.72
CA GLY A 165 -15.66 -32.89 -9.12
C GLY A 165 -16.58 -32.25 -8.09
N MET A 166 -16.18 -32.22 -6.82
CA MET A 166 -16.91 -31.57 -5.73
C MET A 166 -16.02 -30.49 -5.12
N ARG A 167 -16.36 -29.24 -5.44
CA ARG A 167 -15.67 -28.05 -4.91
C ARG A 167 -16.11 -27.84 -3.45
N MET A 168 -15.45 -28.51 -2.51
CA MET A 168 -15.64 -28.22 -1.08
C MET A 168 -15.24 -26.77 -0.80
N ALA A 169 -16.10 -26.03 -0.09
CA ALA A 169 -15.93 -24.60 0.20
C ALA A 169 -14.80 -24.30 1.22
N ALA A 170 -14.30 -25.32 1.91
CA ALA A 170 -13.02 -25.28 2.60
C ALA A 170 -11.96 -25.73 1.60
N SER A 171 -10.89 -24.94 1.37
CA SER A 171 -9.78 -25.48 0.58
C SER A 171 -9.19 -26.62 1.41
N PRO A 172 -9.29 -27.88 0.96
CA PRO A 172 -8.71 -28.98 1.70
C PRO A 172 -7.21 -28.72 1.75
N MET A 173 -6.68 -28.66 2.96
CA MET A 173 -5.24 -28.59 3.17
C MET A 173 -4.61 -29.83 2.48
N PRO A 174 -3.50 -29.71 1.73
CA PRO A 174 -2.90 -30.87 1.07
C PRO A 174 -2.58 -31.99 2.05
N ALA A 175 -2.74 -33.25 1.62
CA ALA A 175 -2.47 -34.41 2.46
C ALA A 175 -1.06 -34.40 3.06
N ALA A 176 -0.05 -33.97 2.29
CA ALA A 176 1.31 -33.82 2.78
C ALA A 176 1.43 -32.81 3.95
N VAL A 177 0.64 -31.73 3.95
CA VAL A 177 0.61 -30.76 5.06
C VAL A 177 -0.08 -31.37 6.28
N LEU A 178 -1.18 -32.09 6.10
CA LEU A 178 -1.85 -32.78 7.20
C LEU A 178 -0.95 -33.83 7.86
N GLN A 179 -0.25 -34.64 7.05
CA GLN A 179 0.75 -35.59 7.56
C GLN A 179 1.88 -34.89 8.32
N ALA A 180 2.34 -33.72 7.85
CA ALA A 180 3.35 -32.95 8.54
C ALA A 180 2.86 -32.36 9.88
N VAL A 181 1.56 -32.05 9.99
CA VAL A 181 0.90 -31.68 11.26
C VAL A 181 0.88 -32.89 12.18
N ASP A 182 0.35 -34.03 11.75
CA ASP A 182 0.23 -35.25 12.57
C ASP A 182 1.60 -35.72 13.12
N ALA A 183 2.65 -35.58 12.31
CA ALA A 183 4.00 -35.93 12.72
C ALA A 183 4.57 -35.00 13.81
N ARG A 184 4.09 -33.76 13.93
CA ARG A 184 4.67 -32.71 14.79
C ARG A 184 3.80 -32.30 15.96
N ILE A 185 2.48 -32.40 15.84
CA ILE A 185 1.55 -31.91 16.84
C ILE A 185 1.75 -32.60 18.18
N ALA A 186 1.74 -31.79 19.24
CA ALA A 186 1.69 -32.25 20.62
C ALA A 186 0.28 -32.01 21.15
N GLY A 187 -0.50 -33.09 21.26
CA GLY A 187 -1.89 -33.03 21.72
C GLY A 187 -2.84 -32.56 20.63
N GLU A 188 -3.79 -31.70 21.00
CA GLU A 188 -4.83 -31.21 20.11
C GLU A 188 -4.46 -29.84 19.50
N ALA A 189 -5.14 -29.48 18.41
CA ALA A 189 -5.04 -28.14 17.85
C ALA A 189 -5.62 -27.10 18.83
N LEU A 190 -5.09 -25.88 18.78
CA LEU A 190 -5.63 -24.76 19.54
C LEU A 190 -7.06 -24.49 19.08
N ASP A 191 -7.95 -24.33 20.06
CA ASP A 191 -9.27 -23.77 19.85
C ASP A 191 -9.20 -22.25 19.66
N ALA A 192 -10.36 -21.62 19.46
CA ALA A 192 -10.44 -20.19 19.21
C ALA A 192 -9.89 -19.35 20.38
N ASP A 193 -10.12 -19.77 21.62
CA ASP A 193 -9.69 -19.02 22.82
C ASP A 193 -8.18 -19.19 23.04
N GLY A 194 -7.66 -20.40 22.88
CA GLY A 194 -6.24 -20.69 22.92
C GLY A 194 -5.47 -19.95 21.84
N GLU A 195 -6.03 -19.85 20.63
CA GLU A 195 -5.42 -19.09 19.54
C GLU A 195 -5.40 -17.57 19.82
N GLN A 196 -6.48 -17.03 20.39
CA GLN A 196 -6.52 -15.62 20.80
C GLN A 196 -5.50 -15.32 21.89
N GLN A 197 -5.36 -16.20 22.89
CA GLN A 197 -4.36 -16.07 23.95
C GLN A 197 -2.95 -16.15 23.37
N ALA A 198 -2.66 -17.15 22.54
CA ALA A 198 -1.36 -17.29 21.90
C ALA A 198 -0.98 -16.03 21.10
N ARG A 199 -1.93 -15.47 20.34
CA ARG A 199 -1.75 -14.19 19.65
C ARG A 199 -1.50 -13.02 20.60
N ALA A 200 -2.27 -12.91 21.68
CA ALA A 200 -2.09 -11.86 22.68
C ALA A 200 -0.71 -11.91 23.36
N HIS A 201 -0.17 -13.11 23.54
CA HIS A 201 1.18 -13.36 24.07
C HIS A 201 2.28 -13.31 22.99
N GLY A 202 1.95 -12.94 21.75
CA GLY A 202 2.91 -12.82 20.66
C GLY A 202 3.51 -14.16 20.21
N TRP A 203 2.75 -15.25 20.39
CA TRP A 203 3.11 -16.62 20.01
C TRP A 203 4.33 -17.17 20.74
N ARG A 204 4.50 -16.83 22.02
CA ARG A 204 5.64 -17.27 22.85
C ARG A 204 5.29 -18.40 23.81
#